data_AF-A0A7C2HQQ1-F1
#
_entry.id   AF-A0A7C2HQQ1-F1
#
_cell.length_a   1.000
_cell.length_b   1.000
_cell.length_c   1.000
_cell.angle_alpha   90.00
_cell.angle_beta   90.00
_cell.angle_gamma   90.00
#
_symmetry.space_group_name_H-M   'P 1'
#
loop_
_entity.id
_entity.type
_entity.pdbx_description
1 polymer ?
#
loop_
_entity_poly.entity_id
_entity_poly.type
_entity_poly.pdbx_seq_one_letter_code
_entity_poly.pdbx_strand_id
1 'polypeptide(L)'
;MMRRLFAAAALAAFCVLGLAAAEKPNFSGVWKLNNAKSDFGPMPAGPEKFERTIDHKDPSLKMTTVQAFQGQERTNEMEYTIDGKEKTIETPMGPVKVTPVWKGDNLEITVSREIQGNQIKSVETWSLSEDGKTLTVKTDISTPQGDFALKFVMDKQ
;
A
#
# COMPACT_ATOMS: atom_id res chain seq x y z
N MET A 1 -76.39 5.23 -10.67
CA MET A 1 -75.63 6.49 -10.47
C MET A 1 -74.75 6.33 -9.24
N MET A 2 -73.57 6.95 -9.25
CA MET A 2 -72.60 7.13 -8.15
C MET A 2 -71.35 6.21 -8.08
N ARG A 3 -70.30 6.76 -8.71
CA ARG A 3 -68.87 6.89 -8.30
C ARG A 3 -68.00 5.65 -8.05
N ARG A 4 -67.23 5.39 -9.11
CA ARG A 4 -65.85 4.87 -9.18
C ARG A 4 -64.99 5.11 -7.93
N LEU A 5 -64.31 4.05 -7.47
CA LEU A 5 -63.05 4.15 -6.74
C LEU A 5 -62.05 3.19 -7.40
N PHE A 6 -61.11 3.77 -8.14
CA PHE A 6 -59.90 3.10 -8.60
C PHE A 6 -58.95 2.99 -7.39
N ALA A 7 -58.71 1.78 -6.89
CA ALA A 7 -57.60 1.52 -5.99
C ALA A 7 -56.37 1.18 -6.85
N ALA A 8 -55.54 2.19 -7.14
CA ALA A 8 -54.27 1.99 -7.81
C ALA A 8 -53.29 1.31 -6.83
N ALA A 9 -52.88 0.09 -7.15
CA ALA A 9 -51.79 -0.59 -6.48
C ALA A 9 -50.46 0.09 -6.86
N ALA A 10 -49.88 0.87 -5.95
CA ALA A 10 -48.53 1.37 -6.09
C ALA A 10 -47.56 0.34 -5.51
N LEU A 11 -47.01 -0.52 -6.38
CA LEU A 11 -45.91 -1.42 -6.07
C LEU A 11 -44.63 -0.57 -5.92
N ALA A 12 -44.28 -0.20 -4.69
CA ALA A 12 -43.01 0.44 -4.40
C ALA A 12 -41.88 -0.59 -4.59
N ALA A 13 -41.22 -0.54 -5.75
CA ALA A 13 -40.01 -1.32 -5.99
C ALA A 13 -38.86 -0.75 -5.14
N PHE A 14 -38.58 -1.40 -4.02
CA PHE A 14 -37.38 -1.16 -3.24
C PHE A 14 -36.19 -1.75 -4.03
N CYS A 15 -35.48 -0.92 -4.79
CA CYS A 15 -34.17 -1.28 -5.32
C CYS A 15 -33.20 -1.38 -4.12
N VAL A 16 -33.02 -2.58 -3.60
CA VAL A 16 -31.88 -2.90 -2.74
C VAL A 16 -30.64 -2.89 -3.65
N LEU A 17 -30.01 -1.72 -3.78
CA LEU A 17 -28.65 -1.65 -4.28
C LEU A 17 -27.78 -2.36 -3.24
N GLY A 18 -27.48 -3.63 -3.49
CA GLY A 18 -26.41 -4.31 -2.79
C GLY A 18 -25.14 -3.52 -3.07
N LEU A 19 -24.65 -2.81 -2.06
CA LEU A 19 -23.28 -2.30 -2.05
C LEU A 19 -22.39 -3.55 -2.08
N ALA A 20 -22.00 -3.98 -3.28
CA ALA A 20 -20.85 -4.85 -3.42
C ALA A 20 -19.72 -4.10 -2.73
N ALA A 21 -19.20 -4.66 -1.63
CA ALA A 21 -17.98 -4.14 -1.04
C ALA A 21 -16.95 -4.14 -2.17
N ALA A 22 -16.47 -2.95 -2.56
CA ALA A 22 -15.44 -2.85 -3.57
C ALA A 22 -14.29 -3.75 -3.13
N GLU A 23 -13.91 -4.69 -4.00
CA GLU A 23 -12.77 -5.55 -3.72
C GLU A 23 -11.55 -4.67 -3.51
N LYS A 24 -10.78 -4.95 -2.45
CA LYS A 24 -9.56 -4.19 -2.18
C LYS A 24 -8.60 -4.33 -3.36
N PRO A 25 -7.83 -3.28 -3.69
CA PRO A 25 -6.87 -3.37 -4.78
C PRO A 25 -5.92 -4.54 -4.62
N ASN A 26 -5.73 -5.30 -5.70
CA ASN A 26 -4.75 -6.37 -5.75
C ASN A 26 -3.43 -5.83 -6.30
N PHE A 27 -2.37 -5.91 -5.49
CA PHE A 27 -1.04 -5.37 -5.81
C PHE A 27 -0.16 -6.38 -6.58
N SER A 28 -0.68 -7.58 -6.88
CA SER A 28 0.10 -8.62 -7.53
C SER A 28 0.67 -8.17 -8.88
N GLY A 29 1.90 -8.58 -9.15
CA GLY A 29 2.62 -8.28 -10.38
C GLY A 29 4.10 -8.05 -10.17
N VAL A 30 4.79 -7.81 -11.28
CA VAL A 30 6.18 -7.36 -11.30
C VAL A 30 6.18 -5.87 -11.57
N TRP A 31 6.84 -5.11 -10.70
CA TRP A 31 6.81 -3.65 -10.67
C TRP A 31 8.22 -3.12 -10.83
N LYS A 32 8.43 -2.25 -11.81
CA LYS A 32 9.73 -1.60 -12.03
C LYS A 32 9.63 -0.13 -11.66
N LEU A 33 10.62 0.36 -10.93
CA LEU A 33 10.66 1.77 -10.54
C LEU A 33 10.79 2.68 -11.76
N ASN A 34 9.93 3.70 -11.79
CA ASN A 34 10.02 4.81 -12.71
C ASN A 34 10.78 5.95 -12.04
N ASN A 35 12.11 6.00 -12.22
CA ASN A 35 12.97 7.03 -11.65
C ASN A 35 12.54 8.45 -12.05
N ALA A 36 11.99 8.63 -13.26
CA ALA A 36 11.57 9.94 -13.76
C ALA A 36 10.28 10.48 -13.10
N LYS A 37 9.43 9.59 -12.57
CA LYS A 37 8.19 9.96 -11.86
C LYS A 37 8.31 9.91 -10.34
N SER A 38 9.41 9.35 -9.84
CA SER A 38 9.65 9.15 -8.41
C SER A 38 10.31 10.38 -7.78
N ASP A 39 10.12 10.52 -6.47
CA ASP A 39 10.75 11.51 -5.62
C ASP A 39 11.51 10.78 -4.50
N PHE A 40 12.82 11.01 -4.45
CA PHE A 40 13.72 10.39 -3.47
C PHE A 40 13.96 11.28 -2.25
N GLY A 41 13.22 12.38 -2.13
CA GLY A 41 13.34 13.32 -1.02
C GLY A 41 14.78 13.82 -0.88
N PRO A 42 15.36 13.78 0.33
CA PRO A 42 16.73 14.23 0.57
C PRO A 42 17.80 13.22 0.12
N MET A 43 17.42 12.04 -0.39
CA MET A 43 18.41 11.06 -0.86
C MET A 43 19.05 11.52 -2.18
N PRO A 44 20.36 11.31 -2.35
CA PRO A 44 21.11 11.85 -3.49
C PRO A 44 20.71 11.26 -4.85
N ALA A 45 20.21 10.02 -4.90
CA ALA A 45 19.65 9.41 -6.10
C ALA A 45 18.80 8.17 -5.78
N GLY A 46 17.92 7.81 -6.72
CA GLY A 46 17.29 6.49 -6.75
C GLY A 46 18.26 5.36 -7.14
N PRO A 47 17.88 4.10 -6.95
CA PRO A 47 18.69 2.95 -7.35
C PRO A 47 18.88 2.85 -8.88
N GLU A 48 19.96 2.19 -9.29
CA GLU A 48 20.25 1.85 -10.69
C GLU A 48 19.27 0.80 -11.23
N LYS A 49 18.84 -0.12 -10.36
CA LYS A 49 17.84 -1.14 -10.62
C LYS A 49 16.89 -1.20 -9.43
N PHE A 50 15.60 -1.27 -9.70
CA PHE A 50 14.60 -1.59 -8.70
C PHE A 50 13.45 -2.34 -9.36
N GLU A 51 13.29 -3.59 -8.96
CA GLU A 51 12.21 -4.47 -9.39
C GLU A 51 11.57 -5.10 -8.15
N ARG A 52 10.25 -5.15 -8.15
CA ARG A 52 9.46 -5.61 -7.02
C ARG A 52 8.40 -6.58 -7.51
N THR A 53 8.50 -7.83 -7.08
CA THR A 53 7.51 -8.87 -7.37
C THR A 53 6.61 -9.04 -6.16
N ILE A 54 5.30 -8.95 -6.37
CA ILE A 54 4.29 -9.06 -5.32
C ILE A 54 3.36 -10.23 -5.65
N ASP A 55 3.13 -11.12 -4.68
CA ASP A 55 2.01 -12.06 -4.62
C ASP A 55 1.06 -11.60 -3.51
N HIS A 56 -0.10 -11.08 -3.89
CA HIS A 56 -1.10 -10.53 -2.97
C HIS A 56 -2.40 -11.33 -3.05
N LYS A 57 -2.68 -12.04 -1.96
CA LYS A 57 -3.90 -12.80 -1.69
C LYS A 57 -4.41 -12.38 -0.32
N ASP A 58 -5.20 -11.31 -0.29
CA ASP A 58 -5.65 -10.67 0.96
C ASP A 58 -6.20 -11.71 1.97
N PRO A 59 -5.77 -11.65 3.24
CA PRO A 59 -4.95 -10.61 3.86
C PRO A 59 -3.42 -10.83 3.73
N SER A 60 -2.95 -11.81 2.97
CA SER A 60 -1.52 -12.11 2.80
C SER A 60 -0.91 -11.33 1.64
N LEU A 61 0.21 -10.66 1.89
CA LEU A 61 1.03 -10.03 0.87
C LEU A 61 2.48 -10.49 1.02
N LYS A 62 3.02 -11.12 -0.01
CA LYS A 62 4.43 -11.50 -0.10
C LYS A 62 5.11 -10.68 -1.17
N MET A 63 6.32 -10.26 -0.89
CA MET A 63 7.04 -9.38 -1.78
C MET A 63 8.54 -9.67 -1.79
N THR A 64 9.11 -9.68 -2.97
CA THR A 64 10.56 -9.70 -3.19
C THR A 64 10.95 -8.42 -3.91
N THR A 65 11.87 -7.65 -3.36
CA THR A 65 12.44 -6.45 -3.99
C THR A 65 13.91 -6.70 -4.31
N VAL A 66 14.27 -6.52 -5.57
CA VAL A 66 15.66 -6.55 -6.06
C VAL A 66 16.07 -5.12 -6.37
N GLN A 67 17.14 -4.65 -5.74
CA GLN A 67 17.65 -3.31 -5.94
C GLN A 67 19.16 -3.31 -6.15
N ALA A 68 19.66 -2.44 -7.03
CA ALA A 68 21.09 -2.23 -7.24
C ALA A 68 21.49 -0.79 -6.95
N PHE A 69 22.55 -0.63 -6.18
CA PHE A 69 23.21 0.66 -5.92
C PHE A 69 24.71 0.48 -6.16
N GLN A 70 25.32 1.36 -6.95
CA GLN A 70 26.76 1.31 -7.26
C GLN A 70 27.18 -0.06 -7.81
N GLY A 71 26.36 -0.65 -8.69
CA GLY A 71 26.56 -1.99 -9.24
C GLY A 71 26.43 -3.15 -8.24
N GLN A 72 26.07 -2.90 -6.97
CA GLN A 72 25.85 -3.93 -5.97
C GLN A 72 24.36 -4.25 -5.86
N GLU A 73 23.98 -5.45 -6.27
CA GLU A 73 22.60 -5.94 -6.18
C GLU A 73 22.31 -6.52 -4.79
N ARG A 74 21.12 -6.25 -4.29
CA ARG A 74 20.57 -6.81 -3.05
C ARG A 74 19.13 -7.24 -3.28
N THR A 75 18.78 -8.37 -2.69
CA THR A 75 17.41 -8.88 -2.64
C THR A 75 16.89 -8.81 -1.23
N ASN A 76 15.67 -8.32 -1.07
CA ASN A 76 14.96 -8.28 0.19
C ASN A 76 13.58 -8.91 0.03
N GLU A 77 13.22 -9.77 0.98
CA GLU A 77 11.91 -10.43 1.03
C GLU A 77 11.13 -9.94 2.24
N MET A 78 9.84 -9.71 2.04
CA MET A 78 8.90 -9.27 3.06
C MET A 78 7.59 -10.04 2.95
N GLU A 79 6.99 -10.33 4.10
CA GLU A 79 5.65 -10.90 4.21
C GLU A 79 4.83 -10.10 5.20
N TYR A 80 3.62 -9.73 4.80
CA TYR A 80 2.65 -9.01 5.61
C TYR A 80 1.34 -9.77 5.72
N THR A 81 0.67 -9.57 6.85
CA THR A 81 -0.75 -9.87 7.02
C THR A 81 -1.47 -8.55 7.25
N ILE A 82 -2.43 -8.20 6.39
CA ILE A 82 -3.16 -6.93 6.42
C ILE A 82 -4.39 -7.07 7.32
N ASP A 83 -4.15 -7.31 8.62
CA ASP A 83 -5.20 -7.49 9.63
C ASP A 83 -5.37 -6.27 10.55
N GLY A 84 -4.61 -5.20 10.31
CA GLY A 84 -4.60 -3.99 11.13
C GLY A 84 -3.96 -4.14 12.50
N LYS A 85 -3.31 -5.28 12.79
CA LYS A 85 -2.66 -5.54 14.07
C LYS A 85 -1.17 -5.24 13.98
N GLU A 86 -0.63 -4.67 15.06
CA GLU A 86 0.81 -4.50 15.21
C GLU A 86 1.48 -5.87 15.38
N LYS A 87 2.54 -6.10 14.60
CA LYS A 87 3.42 -7.25 14.71
C LYS A 87 4.85 -6.79 14.95
N THR A 88 5.54 -7.46 15.87
CA THR A 88 6.97 -7.28 16.06
C THR A 88 7.72 -8.31 15.23
N ILE A 89 8.68 -7.84 14.43
CA ILE A 89 9.58 -8.65 13.61
C ILE A 89 10.99 -8.46 14.17
N GLU A 90 11.65 -9.55 14.52
CA GLU A 90 13.05 -9.52 14.93
C GLU A 90 13.96 -9.40 13.70
N THR A 91 14.84 -8.39 13.69
CA THR A 91 15.83 -8.18 12.62
C THR A 91 17.24 -8.17 13.21
N PRO A 92 18.30 -8.36 12.39
CA PRO A 92 19.67 -8.21 12.87
C PRO A 92 19.99 -6.84 13.50
N MET A 93 19.19 -5.82 13.18
CA MET A 93 19.32 -4.47 13.73
C MET A 93 18.35 -4.21 14.90
N GLY A 94 17.76 -5.25 15.49
CA GLY A 94 16.78 -5.18 16.58
C GLY A 94 15.32 -5.30 16.12
N PRO A 95 14.37 -5.27 17.06
CA PRO A 95 12.95 -5.45 16.79
C PRO A 95 12.39 -4.27 15.98
N VAL A 96 11.49 -4.60 15.06
CA VAL A 96 10.74 -3.64 14.25
C VAL A 96 9.25 -3.92 14.43
N LYS A 97 8.48 -2.89 14.73
CA LYS A 97 7.01 -2.96 14.80
C LYS A 97 6.43 -2.60 13.44
N VAL A 98 5.51 -3.40 12.94
CA VAL A 98 4.85 -3.22 11.65
C VAL A 98 3.33 -3.39 11.81
N THR A 99 2.57 -2.45 11.26
CA THR A 99 1.10 -2.46 11.30
C THR A 99 0.55 -2.17 9.90
N PRO A 100 0.25 -3.20 9.09
CA PRO A 100 -0.39 -3.05 7.79
C PRO A 100 -1.92 -2.96 7.96
N VAL A 101 -2.53 -1.92 7.40
CA VAL A 101 -3.97 -1.65 7.53
C VAL A 101 -4.53 -1.03 6.26
N TRP A 102 -5.72 -1.47 5.84
CA TRP A 102 -6.44 -0.80 4.77
C TRP A 102 -7.07 0.53 5.23
N LYS A 103 -6.90 1.58 4.42
CA LYS A 103 -7.53 2.90 4.54
C LYS A 103 -8.30 3.20 3.25
N GLY A 104 -9.55 2.75 3.18
CA GLY A 104 -10.29 2.70 1.92
C GLY A 104 -9.61 1.75 0.95
N ASP A 105 -9.25 2.26 -0.23
CA ASP A 105 -8.52 1.53 -1.29
C ASP A 105 -7.00 1.62 -1.16
N ASN A 106 -6.48 2.39 -0.19
CA ASN A 106 -5.04 2.46 0.06
C ASN A 106 -4.62 1.47 1.15
N LEU A 107 -3.47 0.83 0.96
CA LEU A 107 -2.81 0.08 2.02
C LEU A 107 -1.83 1.01 2.75
N GLU A 108 -2.04 1.20 4.05
CA GLU A 108 -1.13 1.92 4.92
C GLU A 108 -0.29 0.94 5.73
N ILE A 109 1.04 1.10 5.73
CA ILE A 109 1.96 0.28 6.52
C ILE A 109 2.73 1.21 7.44
N THR A 110 2.42 1.16 8.73
CA THR A 110 3.22 1.87 9.74
C THR A 110 4.36 0.98 10.19
N VAL A 111 5.57 1.51 10.17
CA VAL A 111 6.78 0.86 10.69
C VAL A 111 7.38 1.74 11.79
N SER A 112 7.76 1.13 12.90
CA SER A 112 8.46 1.82 13.98
C SER A 112 9.60 0.96 14.51
N ARG A 113 10.74 1.59 14.79
CA ARG A 113 11.88 0.91 15.41
C ARG A 113 12.67 1.88 16.28
N GLU A 114 13.39 1.33 17.25
CA GLU A 114 14.40 2.08 17.98
C GLU A 114 15.80 1.77 17.43
N ILE A 115 16.61 2.81 17.25
CA ILE A 115 18.02 2.70 16.88
C ILE A 115 18.79 3.58 17.85
N GLN A 116 19.68 2.98 18.66
CA GLN A 116 20.53 3.71 19.62
C GLN A 116 19.72 4.64 20.55
N GLY A 117 18.55 4.20 21.02
CA GLY A 117 17.66 4.97 21.90
C GLY A 117 16.81 6.03 21.20
N ASN A 118 16.92 6.15 19.88
CA ASN A 118 16.11 7.05 19.06
C ASN A 118 15.01 6.28 18.32
N GLN A 119 13.78 6.75 18.41
CA GLN A 119 12.68 6.20 17.62
C GLN A 119 12.75 6.71 16.18
N ILE A 120 12.66 5.79 15.23
CA ILE A 120 12.44 6.07 13.82
C ILE A 120 11.08 5.47 13.46
N LYS A 121 10.22 6.29 12.84
CA LYS A 121 8.90 5.87 12.38
C LYS A 121 8.78 6.15 10.89
N SER A 122 8.17 5.25 10.15
CA SER A 122 7.70 5.51 8.79
C SER A 122 6.25 5.09 8.61
N VAL A 123 5.56 5.77 7.70
CA VAL A 123 4.23 5.41 7.24
C VAL A 123 4.27 5.33 5.73
N GLU A 124 4.08 4.13 5.20
CA GLU A 124 3.92 3.91 3.77
C GLU A 124 2.44 3.96 3.40
N THR A 125 2.09 4.66 2.33
CA THR A 125 0.76 4.64 1.72
C THR A 125 0.88 4.13 0.30
N TRP A 126 0.27 2.98 0.04
CA TRP A 126 0.28 2.27 -1.23
C TRP A 126 -1.06 2.49 -1.93
N SER A 127 -0.99 2.96 -3.17
CA SER A 127 -2.16 3.18 -4.02
C SER A 127 -1.92 2.58 -5.41
N LEU A 128 -2.96 1.96 -5.97
CA LEU A 128 -2.94 1.42 -7.32
C LEU A 128 -3.78 2.32 -8.23
N SER A 129 -3.28 2.62 -9.43
CA SER A 129 -4.08 3.31 -10.45
C SER A 129 -5.30 2.48 -10.87
N GLU A 130 -6.35 3.15 -11.34
CA GLU A 130 -7.60 2.48 -11.78
C GLU A 130 -7.37 1.42 -12.87
N ASP A 131 -6.37 1.62 -13.73
CA ASP A 131 -5.99 0.66 -14.77
C ASP A 131 -5.10 -0.51 -14.27
N GLY A 132 -4.71 -0.48 -12.99
CA GLY A 132 -3.88 -1.51 -12.36
C GLY A 132 -2.41 -1.54 -12.84
N LYS A 133 -1.95 -0.50 -13.56
CA LYS A 133 -0.63 -0.44 -14.19
C LYS A 133 0.39 0.42 -13.48
N THR A 134 -0.04 1.27 -12.54
CA THR A 134 0.84 2.15 -11.77
C THR A 134 0.65 1.88 -10.28
N LEU A 135 1.72 1.51 -9.59
CA LEU A 135 1.79 1.41 -8.14
C LEU A 135 2.53 2.62 -7.62
N THR A 136 1.90 3.38 -6.73
CA THR A 136 2.55 4.48 -6.02
C THR A 136 2.71 4.11 -4.55
N VAL A 137 3.93 4.25 -4.03
CA VAL A 137 4.24 4.10 -2.61
C VAL A 137 4.80 5.42 -2.11
N LYS A 138 4.02 6.14 -1.32
CA LYS A 138 4.50 7.32 -0.59
C LYS A 138 4.97 6.87 0.79
N THR A 139 6.14 7.32 1.23
CA THR A 139 6.67 7.01 2.56
C THR A 139 6.98 8.30 3.28
N ASP A 140 6.24 8.59 4.35
CA ASP A 140 6.56 9.66 5.29
C ASP A 140 7.46 9.08 6.39
N ILE A 141 8.59 9.73 6.68
CA ILE A 141 9.63 9.24 7.60
C ILE A 141 9.87 10.31 8.65
N SER A 142 9.78 9.91 9.92
CA SER A 142 10.10 10.73 11.08
C SER A 142 11.33 10.20 11.79
N THR A 143 12.32 11.08 11.95
CA THR A 143 13.58 10.82 12.64
C THR A 143 13.86 11.95 13.63
N PRO A 144 14.73 11.74 14.64
CA PRO A 144 15.14 12.83 15.53
C PRO A 144 15.78 14.02 14.80
N GLN A 145 16.34 13.80 13.61
CA GLN A 145 16.99 14.83 12.80
C GLN A 145 16.00 15.62 11.92
N GLY A 146 14.74 15.19 11.86
CA GLY A 146 13.69 15.82 11.08
C GLY A 146 12.85 14.83 10.29
N ASP A 147 11.77 15.35 9.74
CA ASP A 147 10.83 14.61 8.90
C ASP A 147 11.16 14.81 7.42
N PHE A 148 10.97 13.76 6.62
CA PHE A 148 11.04 13.84 5.17
C PHE A 148 10.13 12.78 4.54
N ALA A 149 9.87 12.92 3.24
CA ALA A 149 9.03 11.99 2.51
C ALA A 149 9.71 11.50 1.23
N LEU A 150 9.30 10.31 0.80
CA LEU A 150 9.68 9.66 -0.45
C LEU A 150 8.40 9.33 -1.22
N LYS A 151 8.49 9.24 -2.54
CA LYS A 151 7.40 8.76 -3.39
C LYS A 151 7.97 7.91 -4.52
N PHE A 152 7.74 6.61 -4.45
CA PHE A 152 8.12 5.69 -5.51
C PHE A 152 6.93 5.44 -6.42
N VAL A 153 7.12 5.70 -7.70
CA VAL A 153 6.15 5.38 -8.74
C VAL A 153 6.72 4.21 -9.53
N MET A 154 5.97 3.13 -9.62
CA MET A 154 6.38 1.92 -10.33
C MET A 154 5.37 1.60 -11.42
N ASP A 155 5.90 1.17 -12.56
CA ASP A 155 5.10 0.71 -13.69
C ASP A 155 5.09 -0.83 -13.67
N LYS A 156 3.90 -1.43 -13.83
CA LYS A 156 3.75 -2.88 -13.98
C LYS A 156 4.47 -3.33 -15.26
N GLN A 157 5.21 -4.43 -15.18
CA GLN A 157 5.92 -5.03 -16.32
C GLN A 157 5.00 -5.92 -17.17
#